data_AF-A0A6C0IYJ4-F1
#
_entry.id   AF-A0A6C0IYJ4-F1
#
_cell.length_a   1.000
_cell.length_b   1.000
_cell.length_c   1.000
_cell.angle_alpha   90.00
_cell.angle_beta   90.00
_cell.angle_gamma   90.00
#
_symmetry.space_group_name_H-M   'P 1'
#
loop_
_entity.id
_entity.type
_entity.pdbx_description
1 polymer ?
#
loop_
_entity_poly.entity_id
_entity_poly.type
_entity_poly.pdbx_seq_one_letter_code
_entity_poly.pdbx_strand_id
1 'polypeptide(L)'
;MTELQAQWYQRNKPKRNAEFNARYHTDPEFRFKQLCKRRIQAALHGKHLQKSDKTVKYINCSIPWLIQWFQFCFSPEMTLENHGNYWHMDHVIPINHWDLNDPVHVLHCFSWYNLSPLPGNENLAKHDTIDTEQIQRHVQKLVDFLYLWNVHLPHDYFDFCARHLRIAGKPLELYLPLGQ
;
A
#
# COMPACT_ATOMS: atom_id res chain seq x y z
N MET A 1 22.15 13.60 -22.47
CA MET A 1 21.61 12.71 -23.53
C MET A 1 22.06 13.29 -24.86
N THR A 2 22.63 12.47 -25.73
CA THR A 2 22.99 12.92 -27.09
C THR A 2 21.72 13.07 -27.93
N GLU A 3 21.76 13.93 -28.95
CA GLU A 3 20.62 14.18 -29.84
C GLU A 3 20.14 12.88 -30.53
N LEU A 4 21.08 12.01 -30.88
CA LEU A 4 20.80 10.66 -31.41
C LEU A 4 20.02 9.78 -30.42
N GLN A 5 20.36 9.82 -29.13
CA GLN A 5 19.63 9.09 -28.07
C GLN A 5 18.21 9.63 -27.88
N ALA A 6 18.04 10.95 -27.94
CA ALA A 6 16.72 11.58 -27.81
C ALA A 6 15.81 11.23 -29.00
N GLN A 7 16.32 11.29 -30.23
CA GLN A 7 15.57 10.91 -31.44
C GLN A 7 15.20 9.42 -31.42
N TRP A 8 16.12 8.53 -31.03
CA TRP A 8 15.84 7.10 -30.86
C TRP A 8 14.72 6.88 -29.84
N TYR A 9 14.76 7.58 -28.70
CA TYR A 9 13.73 7.47 -27.67
C TYR A 9 12.35 7.86 -28.21
N GLN A 10 12.23 8.98 -28.92
CA GLN A 10 10.94 9.42 -29.47
C GLN A 10 10.38 8.43 -30.49
N ARG A 11 11.23 7.89 -31.38
CA ARG A 11 10.81 6.89 -32.38
C ARG A 11 10.31 5.58 -31.73
N ASN A 12 10.93 5.14 -30.64
CA ASN A 12 10.56 3.88 -29.96
C ASN A 12 9.49 4.04 -28.89
N LYS A 13 9.13 5.28 -28.52
CA LYS A 13 8.16 5.58 -27.47
C LYS A 13 6.80 4.88 -27.69
N PRO A 14 6.19 4.86 -28.89
CA PRO A 14 4.90 4.20 -29.09
C PRO A 14 4.96 2.69 -28.80
N LYS A 15 5.98 2.00 -29.33
CA LYS A 15 6.18 0.55 -29.12
C LYS A 15 6.37 0.23 -27.64
N ARG A 16 7.25 0.98 -26.95
CA ARG A 16 7.51 0.79 -25.52
C ARG A 16 6.28 1.04 -24.65
N ASN A 17 5.47 2.03 -25.00
CA ASN A 17 4.22 2.31 -24.31
C ASN A 17 3.20 1.18 -24.52
N ALA A 18 3.10 0.66 -25.75
CA ALA A 18 2.22 -0.47 -26.04
C ALA A 18 2.63 -1.73 -25.25
N GLU A 19 3.93 -2.07 -25.22
CA GLU A 19 4.47 -3.18 -24.44
C GLU A 19 4.23 -3.00 -22.93
N PHE A 20 4.47 -1.79 -22.42
CA PHE A 20 4.20 -1.47 -21.01
C PHE A 20 2.72 -1.62 -20.67
N ASN A 21 1.82 -1.06 -21.50
CA ASN A 21 0.39 -1.11 -21.29
C ASN A 21 -0.12 -2.55 -21.34
N ALA A 22 0.31 -3.34 -22.33
CA ALA A 22 -0.03 -4.75 -22.44
C ALA A 22 0.34 -5.47 -21.14
N ARG A 23 1.59 -5.35 -20.69
CA ARG A 23 2.04 -5.98 -19.44
C ARG A 23 1.27 -5.46 -18.22
N TYR A 24 0.99 -4.16 -18.14
CA TYR A 24 0.23 -3.57 -17.03
C TYR A 24 -1.18 -4.16 -16.89
N HIS A 25 -1.80 -4.56 -17.99
CA HIS A 25 -3.14 -5.16 -17.98
C HIS A 25 -3.13 -6.70 -17.86
N THR A 26 -2.04 -7.38 -18.23
CA THR A 26 -1.97 -8.86 -18.22
C THR A 26 -1.16 -9.46 -17.06
N ASP A 27 -0.31 -8.67 -16.40
CA ASP A 27 0.60 -9.11 -15.32
C ASP A 27 0.25 -8.36 -14.01
N PRO A 28 -0.55 -8.98 -13.11
CA PRO A 28 -0.97 -8.37 -11.85
C PRO A 28 0.20 -7.95 -10.95
N GLU A 29 1.29 -8.73 -10.91
CA GLU A 29 2.47 -8.38 -10.13
C GLU A 29 3.13 -7.12 -10.68
N PHE A 30 3.28 -7.03 -12.00
CA PHE A 30 3.78 -5.82 -12.62
C PHE A 30 2.87 -4.63 -12.32
N ARG A 31 1.55 -4.80 -12.41
CA ARG A 31 0.56 -3.76 -12.11
C ARG A 31 0.70 -3.25 -10.67
N PHE A 32 0.67 -4.14 -9.68
CA PHE A 32 0.79 -3.80 -8.25
C PHE A 32 2.11 -3.09 -7.95
N LYS A 33 3.22 -3.60 -8.50
CA LYS A 33 4.53 -2.95 -8.35
C LYS A 33 4.54 -1.52 -8.90
N GLN A 34 3.92 -1.29 -10.07
CA GLN A 34 3.84 0.06 -10.64
C GLN A 34 2.95 0.99 -9.80
N LEU A 35 1.82 0.50 -9.29
CA LEU A 35 0.92 1.27 -8.43
C LEU A 35 1.64 1.75 -7.16
N CYS A 36 2.25 0.84 -6.42
CA CYS A 36 3.03 1.18 -5.22
C CYS A 36 4.18 2.14 -5.57
N LYS A 37 4.92 1.85 -6.64
CA LYS A 37 6.05 2.70 -7.08
C LYS A 37 5.57 4.14 -7.34
N ARG A 38 4.50 4.32 -8.10
CA ARG A 38 3.97 5.66 -8.44
C ARG A 38 3.50 6.39 -7.19
N ARG A 39 2.80 5.70 -6.27
CA ARG A 39 2.32 6.29 -5.02
C ARG A 39 3.47 6.75 -4.11
N ILE A 40 4.47 5.88 -3.89
CA ILE A 40 5.67 6.20 -3.10
C ILE A 40 6.40 7.40 -3.71
N GLN A 41 6.64 7.38 -5.02
CA GLN A 41 7.33 8.48 -5.70
C GLN A 41 6.56 9.80 -5.57
N ALA A 42 5.24 9.79 -5.76
CA ALA A 42 4.42 10.99 -5.62
C ALA A 42 4.46 11.56 -4.19
N ALA A 43 4.32 10.70 -3.18
CA ALA A 43 4.34 11.09 -1.78
C ALA A 43 5.69 11.68 -1.35
N LEU A 44 6.80 11.02 -1.69
CA LEU A 44 8.15 11.51 -1.37
C LEU A 44 8.46 12.81 -2.12
N HIS A 45 8.14 12.87 -3.42
CA HIS A 45 8.37 14.08 -4.22
C HIS A 45 7.58 15.28 -3.68
N GLY A 46 6.35 15.07 -3.20
CA GLY A 46 5.55 16.11 -2.54
C GLY A 46 6.17 16.64 -1.23
N LYS A 47 7.15 15.93 -0.66
CA LYS A 47 7.96 16.37 0.49
C LYS A 47 9.38 16.80 0.11
N HIS A 48 9.65 16.99 -1.19
CA HIS A 48 11.00 17.26 -1.71
C HIS A 48 12.02 16.15 -1.41
N LEU A 49 11.55 14.93 -1.14
CA LEU A 49 12.36 13.75 -0.91
C LEU A 49 12.47 12.91 -2.18
N GLN A 50 13.56 12.14 -2.28
CA GLN A 50 13.80 11.25 -3.41
C GLN A 50 13.73 9.78 -2.95
N LYS A 51 13.14 8.94 -3.80
CA LYS A 51 13.11 7.50 -3.58
C LYS A 51 14.51 6.92 -3.74
N SER A 52 15.11 6.47 -2.64
CA SER A 52 16.48 5.97 -2.58
C SER A 52 16.60 4.46 -2.80
N ASP A 53 15.52 3.69 -2.65
CA ASP A 53 15.57 2.22 -2.73
C ASP A 53 14.56 1.61 -3.72
N LYS A 54 14.64 0.28 -3.90
CA LYS A 54 13.69 -0.52 -4.67
C LYS A 54 12.32 -0.51 -4.00
N THR A 55 11.25 -0.50 -4.80
CA THR A 55 9.86 -0.41 -4.30
C THR A 55 9.53 -1.51 -3.30
N VAL A 56 10.04 -2.74 -3.52
CA VAL A 56 9.82 -3.88 -2.61
C VAL A 56 10.39 -3.67 -1.19
N LYS A 57 11.41 -2.82 -1.02
CA LYS A 57 11.91 -2.47 0.31
C LYS A 57 10.92 -1.60 1.08
N TYR A 58 10.28 -0.65 0.41
CA TYR A 58 9.25 0.21 1.00
C TYR A 58 7.96 -0.57 1.31
N ILE A 59 7.55 -1.47 0.40
CA ILE A 59 6.39 -2.36 0.62
C ILE A 59 6.67 -3.37 1.73
N ASN A 60 7.94 -3.65 2.03
CA ASN A 60 8.36 -4.58 3.07
C ASN A 60 7.85 -6.03 2.85
N CYS A 61 7.66 -6.41 1.58
CA CYS A 61 7.37 -7.78 1.16
C CYS A 61 7.62 -7.96 -0.35
N SER A 62 7.48 -9.19 -0.84
CA SER A 62 7.44 -9.48 -2.27
C SER A 62 6.09 -9.04 -2.88
N ILE A 63 6.03 -8.83 -4.19
CA ILE A 63 4.75 -8.50 -4.83
C ILE A 63 3.74 -9.65 -4.78
N PRO A 64 4.13 -10.93 -4.96
CA PRO A 64 3.23 -12.06 -4.72
C PRO A 64 2.63 -12.05 -3.31
N TRP A 65 3.44 -11.74 -2.28
CA TRP A 65 2.95 -11.62 -0.91
C TRP A 65 1.93 -10.50 -0.74
N LEU A 66 2.18 -9.34 -1.36
CA LEU A 66 1.23 -8.24 -1.37
C LEU A 66 -0.10 -8.65 -2.01
N ILE A 67 -0.05 -9.36 -3.15
CA ILE A 67 -1.27 -9.85 -3.81
C ILE A 67 -2.02 -10.82 -2.89
N GLN A 68 -1.32 -11.74 -2.24
CA GLN A 68 -1.91 -12.70 -1.30
C GLN A 68 -2.59 -11.99 -0.12
N TRP A 69 -1.94 -10.98 0.45
CA TRP A 69 -2.54 -10.13 1.50
C TRP A 69 -3.82 -9.43 1.00
N PHE A 70 -3.80 -8.86 -0.21
CA PHE A 70 -4.98 -8.23 -0.80
C PHE A 70 -6.13 -9.21 -1.01
N GLN A 71 -5.84 -10.40 -1.54
CA GLN A 71 -6.83 -11.46 -1.73
C GLN A 71 -7.45 -11.94 -0.42
N PHE A 72 -6.64 -12.05 0.65
CA PHE A 72 -7.14 -12.34 1.99
C PHE A 72 -8.09 -11.24 2.51
N CYS A 73 -7.83 -9.99 2.13
CA CYS A 73 -8.63 -8.85 2.55
C CYS A 73 -9.89 -8.61 1.72
N PHE A 74 -10.06 -9.26 0.57
CA PHE A 74 -11.17 -9.00 -0.33
C PHE A 74 -12.54 -9.28 0.29
N SER A 75 -13.51 -8.42 -0.04
CA SER A 75 -14.93 -8.75 0.09
C SER A 75 -15.34 -9.70 -1.05
N PRO A 76 -16.49 -10.39 -0.94
CA PRO A 76 -16.95 -11.32 -1.97
C PRO A 76 -17.00 -10.73 -3.40
N GLU A 77 -17.19 -9.42 -3.52
CA GLU A 77 -17.30 -8.71 -4.79
C GLU A 77 -15.94 -8.24 -5.35
N MET A 78 -14.86 -8.31 -4.57
CA MET A 78 -13.53 -7.86 -5.00
C MET A 78 -12.73 -8.97 -5.69
N THR A 79 -12.13 -8.64 -6.83
CA THR A 79 -11.20 -9.52 -7.55
C THR A 79 -9.98 -8.74 -8.02
N LEU A 80 -8.91 -9.40 -8.46
CA LEU A 80 -7.74 -8.69 -9.00
C LEU A 80 -8.08 -7.93 -10.29
N GLU A 81 -8.98 -8.48 -11.09
CA GLU A 81 -9.41 -7.99 -12.39
C GLU A 81 -10.19 -6.67 -12.26
N ASN A 82 -11.03 -6.55 -11.23
CA ASN A 82 -11.88 -5.38 -11.04
C ASN A 82 -11.22 -4.23 -10.27
N HIS A 83 -9.94 -4.32 -9.88
CA HIS A 83 -9.25 -3.15 -9.31
C HIS A 83 -9.11 -2.01 -10.30
N GLY A 84 -9.33 -0.80 -9.80
CA GLY A 84 -9.43 0.42 -10.59
C GLY A 84 -10.87 0.73 -11.00
N ASN A 85 -11.74 -0.29 -11.06
CA ASN A 85 -13.16 -0.14 -11.39
C ASN A 85 -14.05 -0.27 -10.14
N TYR A 86 -13.86 -1.33 -9.35
CA TYR A 86 -14.66 -1.61 -8.15
C TYR A 86 -13.95 -1.16 -6.87
N TRP A 87 -12.65 -1.40 -6.77
CA TRP A 87 -11.86 -1.10 -5.57
C TRP A 87 -10.49 -0.51 -5.92
N HIS A 88 -9.88 0.16 -4.93
CA HIS A 88 -8.56 0.79 -5.01
C HIS A 88 -7.66 0.35 -3.85
N MET A 89 -6.35 0.43 -4.08
CA MET A 89 -5.34 0.27 -3.03
C MET A 89 -5.33 1.53 -2.14
N ASP A 90 -5.72 1.37 -0.89
CA ASP A 90 -5.77 2.42 0.13
C ASP A 90 -4.63 2.26 1.15
N HIS A 91 -4.27 3.38 1.80
CA HIS A 91 -3.43 3.38 3.00
C HIS A 91 -4.35 3.51 4.21
N VAL A 92 -4.38 2.49 5.06
CA VAL A 92 -5.28 2.42 6.21
C VAL A 92 -5.06 3.60 7.14
N ILE A 93 -3.81 3.84 7.54
CA ILE A 93 -3.38 5.15 8.05
C ILE A 93 -2.92 5.98 6.85
N PRO A 94 -3.62 7.06 6.48
CA PRO A 94 -3.30 7.85 5.30
C PRO A 94 -1.91 8.50 5.38
N ILE A 95 -1.30 8.71 4.21
CA ILE A 95 0.10 9.17 4.07
C ILE A 95 0.39 10.48 4.83
N ASN A 96 -0.58 11.40 4.90
CA ASN A 96 -0.44 12.69 5.58
C ASN A 96 -0.32 12.59 7.11
N HIS A 97 -0.62 11.43 7.71
CA HIS A 97 -0.43 11.18 9.16
C HIS A 97 0.97 10.64 9.50
N TRP A 98 1.82 10.42 8.49
CA TRP A 98 3.19 9.96 8.66
C TRP A 98 4.19 11.09 8.45
N ASP A 99 5.24 11.18 9.28
CA ASP A 99 6.39 12.02 9.01
C ASP A 99 7.31 11.34 8.00
N LEU A 100 7.25 11.76 6.74
CA LEU A 100 8.08 11.16 5.69
C LEU A 100 9.56 11.55 5.78
N ASN A 101 9.97 12.41 6.70
CA ASN A 101 11.40 12.66 6.98
C ASN A 101 12.00 11.60 7.91
N ASP A 102 11.17 10.87 8.66
CA ASP A 102 11.60 9.76 9.49
C ASP A 102 11.58 8.45 8.68
N PRO A 103 12.73 7.78 8.47
CA PRO A 103 12.81 6.52 7.75
C PRO A 103 11.91 5.41 8.32
N VAL A 104 11.66 5.39 9.63
CA VAL A 104 10.78 4.42 10.29
C VAL A 104 9.33 4.67 9.88
N HIS A 105 8.87 5.92 9.93
CA HIS A 105 7.54 6.30 9.47
C HIS A 105 7.36 6.04 7.96
N VAL A 106 8.38 6.30 7.14
CA VAL A 106 8.35 5.98 5.70
C VAL A 106 8.15 4.49 5.48
N LEU A 107 8.87 3.64 6.24
CA LEU A 107 8.74 2.20 6.12
C LEU A 107 7.33 1.74 6.50
N HIS A 108 6.80 2.17 7.64
CA HIS A 108 5.46 1.80 8.09
C HIS A 108 4.36 2.31 7.14
N CYS A 109 4.48 3.57 6.70
CA CYS A 109 3.54 4.20 5.79
C CYS A 109 3.29 3.37 4.53
N PHE A 110 4.37 2.89 3.89
CA PHE A 110 4.29 2.22 2.59
C PHE A 110 4.30 0.68 2.68
N SER A 111 4.46 0.12 3.87
CA SER A 111 4.49 -1.33 4.07
C SER A 111 3.17 -2.00 3.75
N TRP A 112 3.22 -3.26 3.32
CA TRP A 112 2.05 -4.05 2.94
C TRP A 112 0.99 -4.10 4.03
N TYR A 113 1.41 -4.12 5.30
CA TYR A 113 0.52 -4.16 6.45
C TYR A 113 -0.19 -2.83 6.71
N ASN A 114 0.16 -1.73 6.04
CA ASN A 114 -0.62 -0.49 6.01
C ASN A 114 -1.46 -0.32 4.73
N LEU A 115 -1.40 -1.28 3.80
CA LEU A 115 -2.17 -1.26 2.57
C LEU A 115 -3.40 -2.16 2.69
N SER A 116 -4.52 -1.74 2.11
CA SER A 116 -5.77 -2.51 2.11
C SER A 116 -6.59 -2.26 0.84
N PRO A 117 -7.39 -3.22 0.36
CA PRO A 117 -8.39 -2.96 -0.67
C PRO A 117 -9.57 -2.20 -0.08
N LEU A 118 -9.99 -1.13 -0.75
CA LEU A 118 -11.15 -0.32 -0.35
C LEU A 118 -12.07 -0.09 -1.57
N PRO A 119 -13.40 -0.22 -1.45
CA PRO A 119 -14.33 0.12 -2.53
C PRO A 119 -14.06 1.52 -3.07
N GLY A 120 -14.20 1.70 -4.39
CA GLY A 120 -13.76 2.93 -5.06
C GLY A 120 -14.49 4.17 -4.56
N ASN A 121 -15.80 4.05 -4.32
CA ASN A 121 -16.64 5.08 -3.72
C ASN A 121 -16.19 5.45 -2.30
N GLU A 122 -15.89 4.46 -1.46
CA GLU A 122 -15.41 4.68 -0.09
C GLU A 122 -14.02 5.33 -0.08
N ASN A 123 -13.11 4.87 -0.94
CA ASN A 123 -11.78 5.46 -1.09
C ASN A 123 -11.84 6.92 -1.54
N LEU A 124 -12.75 7.27 -2.45
CA LEU A 124 -12.95 8.65 -2.88
C LEU A 124 -13.52 9.52 -1.77
N ALA A 125 -14.44 9.00 -0.94
CA ALA A 125 -15.02 9.72 0.18
C ALA A 125 -14.05 9.92 1.35
N LYS A 126 -13.20 8.92 1.64
CA LYS A 126 -12.26 8.92 2.76
C LYS A 126 -11.17 10.00 2.65
N HIS A 127 -10.69 10.26 1.43
CA HIS A 127 -9.57 11.16 1.18
C HIS A 127 -8.35 10.86 2.07
N ASP A 128 -8.05 11.74 3.02
CA ASP A 128 -6.93 11.67 3.96
C ASP A 128 -7.40 11.60 5.43
N THR A 129 -8.68 11.27 5.61
CA THR A 129 -9.35 11.13 6.91
C THR A 129 -9.02 9.79 7.55
N ILE A 130 -8.87 9.78 8.87
CA ILE A 130 -8.77 8.56 9.67
C ILE A 130 -10.14 7.95 9.85
N ASP A 131 -10.32 6.72 9.38
CA ASP A 131 -11.51 5.90 9.63
C ASP A 131 -11.17 4.85 10.69
N THR A 132 -11.70 5.06 11.91
CA THR A 132 -11.42 4.18 13.05
C THR A 132 -12.03 2.79 12.88
N GLU A 133 -13.18 2.67 12.22
CA GLU A 133 -13.78 1.37 11.95
C GLU A 133 -12.98 0.60 10.91
N GLN A 134 -12.48 1.28 9.87
CA GLN A 134 -11.56 0.68 8.90
C GLN A 134 -10.31 0.17 9.58
N ILE A 135 -9.69 0.97 10.47
CA ILE A 135 -8.49 0.56 11.21
C ILE A 135 -8.79 -0.68 12.06
N GLN A 136 -9.92 -0.71 12.79
CA GLN A 136 -10.30 -1.89 13.59
C GLN A 136 -10.45 -3.15 12.72
N ARG A 137 -11.23 -3.07 11.62
CA ARG A 137 -11.43 -4.19 10.69
C ARG A 137 -10.13 -4.66 10.07
N HIS A 138 -9.27 -3.72 9.69
CA HIS A 138 -7.97 -4.00 9.09
C HIS A 138 -7.04 -4.70 10.06
N VAL A 139 -6.95 -4.23 11.31
CA VAL A 139 -6.07 -4.86 12.29
C VAL A 139 -6.53 -6.27 12.62
N GLN A 140 -7.84 -6.53 12.71
CA GLN A 140 -8.34 -7.90 12.89
C GLN A 140 -7.87 -8.81 11.73
N LYS A 141 -8.06 -8.39 10.48
CA LYS A 141 -7.59 -9.14 9.31
C LYS A 141 -6.08 -9.35 9.33
N LEU A 142 -5.32 -8.33 9.74
CA LEU A 142 -3.88 -8.39 9.81
C LEU A 142 -3.44 -9.44 10.83
N VAL A 143 -4.01 -9.43 12.04
CA VAL A 143 -3.77 -10.44 13.08
C VAL A 143 -4.07 -11.85 12.56
N ASP A 144 -5.23 -12.05 11.93
CA ASP A 144 -5.62 -13.35 11.39
C ASP A 144 -4.63 -13.85 10.33
N PHE A 145 -4.18 -12.96 9.45
CA PHE A 145 -3.19 -13.27 8.42
C PHE A 145 -1.80 -13.58 9.02
N LEU A 146 -1.35 -12.83 10.02
CA LEU A 146 -0.09 -13.11 10.69
C LEU A 146 -0.09 -14.50 11.36
N TYR A 147 -1.20 -14.86 12.00
CA TYR A 147 -1.39 -16.16 12.61
C TYR A 147 -1.37 -17.29 11.57
N LEU A 148 -2.18 -17.18 10.51
CA LEU A 148 -2.32 -18.23 9.48
C LEU A 148 -1.02 -18.52 8.74
N TRP A 149 -0.18 -17.50 8.53
CA TRP A 149 1.09 -17.64 7.81
C TRP A 149 2.33 -17.69 8.70
N ASN A 150 2.15 -17.68 10.04
CA ASN A 150 3.25 -17.67 11.01
C ASN A 150 4.29 -16.58 10.74
N VAL A 151 3.81 -15.35 10.54
CA VAL A 151 4.63 -14.16 10.28
C VAL A 151 4.51 -13.20 11.45
N HIS A 152 5.63 -12.61 11.86
CA HIS A 152 5.65 -11.61 12.92
C HIS A 152 5.86 -10.21 12.33
N LEU A 153 5.18 -9.23 12.91
CA LEU A 153 5.40 -7.82 12.60
C LEU A 153 5.99 -7.06 13.79
N PRO A 154 6.71 -5.96 13.52
CA PRO A 154 7.06 -4.99 14.53
C PRO A 154 5.83 -4.49 15.30
N HIS A 155 5.92 -4.43 16.64
CA HIS A 155 4.83 -3.98 17.51
C HIS A 155 4.47 -2.50 17.28
N ASP A 156 5.43 -1.69 16.84
CA ASP A 156 5.26 -0.25 16.63
C ASP A 156 4.20 0.08 15.58
N TYR A 157 3.97 -0.77 14.56
CA TYR A 157 2.84 -0.58 13.64
C TYR A 157 1.49 -0.62 14.36
N PHE A 158 1.31 -1.59 15.27
CA PHE A 158 0.09 -1.68 16.05
C PHE A 158 -0.07 -0.50 17.01
N ASP A 159 1.04 0.04 17.53
CA ASP A 159 1.01 1.28 18.32
C ASP A 159 0.54 2.47 17.48
N PHE A 160 0.96 2.59 16.21
CA PHE A 160 0.45 3.62 15.30
C PHE A 160 -1.07 3.49 15.10
N CYS A 161 -1.57 2.28 14.83
CA CYS A 161 -3.01 2.03 14.75
C CYS A 161 -3.73 2.39 16.06
N ALA A 162 -3.20 1.95 17.20
CA ALA A 162 -3.81 2.16 18.52
C ALA A 162 -3.97 3.64 18.89
N ARG A 163 -3.06 4.52 18.44
CA ARG A 163 -3.16 5.98 18.66
C ARG A 163 -4.44 6.56 18.05
N HIS A 164 -4.88 6.01 16.92
CA HIS A 164 -6.09 6.46 16.23
C HIS A 164 -7.36 5.81 16.77
N LEU A 165 -7.26 4.71 17.51
CA LEU A 165 -8.40 3.98 18.10
C LEU A 165 -8.77 4.44 19.51
N ARG A 166 -8.12 5.48 20.06
CA ARG A 166 -8.39 5.96 21.42
C ARG A 166 -9.78 6.59 21.51
N ILE A 167 -10.70 5.95 22.22
CA ILE A 167 -11.98 6.55 22.64
C ILE A 167 -11.82 7.01 24.09
N ALA A 168 -12.06 8.30 24.34
CA ALA A 168 -12.05 8.89 25.70
C ALA A 168 -10.77 8.60 26.54
N GLY A 169 -9.59 8.64 25.91
CA GLY A 169 -8.30 8.54 26.60
C GLY A 169 -7.88 7.11 27.01
N LYS A 170 -8.67 6.09 26.69
CA LYS A 170 -8.27 4.68 26.86
C LYS A 170 -7.90 4.09 25.49
N PRO A 171 -6.73 3.45 25.34
CA PRO A 171 -6.44 2.65 24.14
C PRO A 171 -7.52 1.58 23.99
N LEU A 172 -8.03 1.39 22.78
CA LEU A 172 -8.74 0.16 22.47
C LEU A 172 -7.72 -0.98 22.67
N GLU A 173 -8.01 -1.94 23.56
CA GLU A 173 -7.19 -3.15 23.64
C GLU A 173 -7.34 -3.88 22.30
N LEU A 174 -6.35 -3.70 21.45
CA LEU A 174 -6.13 -4.58 20.32
C LEU A 174 -5.81 -5.93 20.93
N TYR A 175 -6.70 -6.90 20.75
CA TYR A 175 -6.42 -8.31 21.02
C TYR A 175 -5.38 -8.77 20.00
N LEU A 176 -4.15 -8.28 20.14
CA LEU A 176 -2.99 -8.91 19.55
C LEU A 176 -2.95 -10.32 20.14
N PRO A 177 -2.71 -11.36 19.32
CA PRO A 177 -2.45 -12.67 19.86
C PRO A 177 -1.23 -12.51 20.77
N LEU A 178 -1.48 -12.54 22.07
CA LEU A 178 -0.47 -12.48 23.11
C LEU A 178 0.56 -13.58 22.78
N GLY A 179 1.82 -13.18 22.81
CA GLY A 179 2.99 -13.89 22.31
C GLY A 179 2.92 -15.43 22.27
N GLN A 180 3.46 -15.96 21.18
CA GLN A 180 4.30 -17.15 21.24
C GLN A 180 5.72 -16.76 20.85
#